data_AF-X5F9A5-F1
#
_entry.id   AF-X5F9A5-F1
#
_cell.length_a   1.000
_cell.length_b   1.000
_cell.length_c   1.000
_cell.angle_alpha   90.00
_cell.angle_beta   90.00
_cell.angle_gamma   90.00
#
_symmetry.space_group_name_H-M   'P 1'
#
loop_
_entity.id
_entity.type
_entity.pdbx_description
1 polymer ?
#
loop_
_entity_poly.entity_id
_entity_poly.type
_entity_poly.pdbx_seq_one_letter_code
_entity_poly.pdbx_strand_id
1 'polypeptide(L)'
;MNMKKLISAICVSIVLSACNQQSKTAQAEEPVQSIQAADCTAPMDITVEQYLINLEQAFKTQNVSTKIHNKNIVKTDCGYDLTLVMDFGAIALKLDEQQKIRAISVGYILKTDGEKGQNLVNNAINGLHSIQAVLSLTTTDKLGESEAGKQLFTALTEVVKESNQTGATAQKDVPADGILYSVVFEKETNTIAIIGRKQP
;
A
#
# COMPACT_ATOMS: atom_id res chain seq x y z
N MET A 1 -50.73 5.04 46.67
CA MET A 1 -51.30 3.79 46.12
C MET A 1 -50.23 3.16 45.24
N ASN A 2 -49.58 2.07 45.65
CA ASN A 2 -50.06 0.68 45.64
C ASN A 2 -49.95 0.10 44.22
N MET A 3 -48.86 -0.52 43.76
CA MET A 3 -48.00 -1.60 44.32
C MET A 3 -48.62 -3.01 44.25
N LYS A 4 -48.21 -3.75 43.22
CA LYS A 4 -48.07 -5.23 43.19
C LYS A 4 -46.90 -5.54 42.24
N LYS A 5 -46.00 -6.51 42.41
CA LYS A 5 -45.44 -7.39 43.48
C LYS A 5 -44.93 -8.66 42.74
N LEU A 6 -43.96 -9.38 43.34
CA LEU A 6 -43.17 -10.54 42.81
C LEU A 6 -41.83 -10.09 42.20
N ILE A 7 -40.65 -10.31 42.80
CA ILE A 7 -40.21 -11.06 44.01
C ILE A 7 -40.27 -12.60 43.93
N SER A 8 -39.12 -13.19 43.60
CA SER A 8 -38.38 -14.22 44.36
C SER A 8 -36.88 -13.99 44.04
N ALA A 9 -35.88 -13.83 44.94
CA ALA A 9 -35.63 -14.23 46.34
C ALA A 9 -34.94 -15.59 46.52
N ILE A 10 -34.12 -15.69 47.59
CA ILE A 10 -33.30 -16.83 48.12
C ILE A 10 -31.86 -16.89 47.55
N CYS A 11 -30.76 -16.94 48.33
CA CYS A 11 -30.46 -16.66 49.78
C CYS A 11 -28.92 -16.43 49.94
N VAL A 12 -28.42 -15.49 50.76
CA VAL A 12 -28.06 -15.59 52.21
C VAL A 12 -26.97 -16.64 52.53
N SER A 13 -25.80 -16.31 53.11
CA SER A 13 -25.18 -14.99 53.38
C SER A 13 -23.64 -14.98 53.16
N ILE A 14 -22.64 -14.82 54.06
CA ILE A 14 -22.51 -14.84 55.54
C ILE A 14 -21.72 -13.56 56.02
N VAL A 15 -21.38 -13.49 57.31
CA VAL A 15 -20.93 -12.34 58.14
C VAL A 15 -19.41 -12.07 58.18
N LEU A 16 -19.09 -10.79 58.38
CA LEU A 16 -17.84 -10.12 58.78
C LEU A 16 -16.77 -10.91 59.58
N SER A 17 -15.51 -10.52 59.36
CA SER A 17 -14.60 -10.14 60.45
C SER A 17 -13.87 -8.84 60.08
N ALA A 18 -13.72 -7.91 61.04
CA ALA A 18 -13.13 -6.59 60.80
C ALA A 18 -11.86 -6.41 61.66
N CYS A 19 -10.73 -6.15 61.01
CA CYS A 19 -9.48 -5.77 61.66
C CYS A 19 -8.82 -4.57 60.96
N ASN A 20 -8.93 -3.44 61.65
CA ASN A 20 -8.19 -2.17 61.64
C ASN A 20 -6.96 -1.92 60.72
N GLN A 21 -6.73 -0.61 60.49
CA GLN A 21 -5.42 0.03 60.24
C GLN A 21 -4.74 -0.11 58.86
N GLN A 22 -5.34 0.55 57.86
CA GLN A 22 -4.73 1.70 57.17
C GLN A 22 -3.18 1.74 57.01
N SER A 23 -2.65 1.37 55.83
CA SER A 23 -1.58 2.13 55.12
C SER A 23 -1.15 1.48 53.80
N LYS A 24 -1.25 2.24 52.69
CA LYS A 24 -0.76 1.92 51.32
C LYS A 24 -1.42 0.69 50.67
N THR A 25 -1.53 0.57 49.35
CA THR A 25 -1.11 1.44 48.23
C THR A 25 -2.33 1.73 47.35
N ALA A 26 -2.30 2.77 46.51
CA ALA A 26 -3.28 2.90 45.43
C ALA A 26 -3.24 1.62 44.56
N GLN A 27 -4.40 1.00 44.34
CA GLN A 27 -4.53 -0.16 43.48
C GLN A 27 -4.20 0.28 42.05
N ALA A 28 -3.23 -0.38 41.41
CA ALA A 28 -2.76 0.02 40.09
C ALA A 28 -3.93 -0.03 39.09
N GLU A 29 -4.09 1.04 38.32
CA GLU A 29 -4.94 1.03 37.13
C GLU A 29 -4.39 -0.06 36.20
N GLU A 30 -5.26 -0.97 35.75
CA GLU A 30 -4.86 -1.97 34.76
C GLU A 30 -4.36 -1.23 33.51
N PRO A 31 -3.19 -1.61 32.96
CA PRO A 31 -2.63 -0.87 31.83
C PRO A 31 -3.61 -0.97 30.65
N VAL A 32 -4.22 0.17 30.32
CA VAL A 32 -5.11 0.32 29.17
C VAL A 32 -4.42 -0.33 27.98
N GLN A 33 -5.05 -1.37 27.43
CA GLN A 33 -4.45 -2.19 26.39
C GLN A 33 -3.92 -1.27 25.29
N SER A 34 -2.62 -1.38 25.02
CA SER A 34 -1.94 -0.47 24.10
C SER A 34 -2.71 -0.43 22.79
N ILE A 35 -3.20 0.75 22.41
CA ILE A 35 -3.67 1.00 21.05
C ILE A 35 -2.58 0.45 20.14
N GLN A 36 -2.91 -0.53 19.29
CA GLN A 36 -1.95 -1.08 18.37
C GLN A 36 -1.45 0.08 17.52
N ALA A 37 -0.20 0.47 17.70
CA ALA A 37 0.42 1.48 16.87
C ALA A 37 0.27 0.98 15.43
N ALA A 38 -0.34 1.81 14.57
CA ALA A 38 -0.48 1.48 13.17
C ALA A 38 0.91 1.08 12.64
N ASP A 39 1.00 -0.05 11.93
CA ASP A 39 2.30 -0.57 11.46
C ASP A 39 2.81 0.32 10.31
N CYS A 40 3.39 1.45 10.70
CA CYS A 40 3.84 2.49 9.81
C CYS A 40 5.19 2.09 9.21
N THR A 41 5.14 1.18 8.24
CA THR A 41 6.25 0.74 7.37
C THR A 41 7.26 1.86 7.14
N ALA A 42 8.54 1.60 7.42
CA ALA A 42 9.56 2.64 7.48
C ALA A 42 9.71 3.43 6.16
N PRO A 43 9.92 4.76 6.22
CA PRO A 43 10.08 5.59 5.03
C PRO A 43 11.36 5.26 4.26
N MET A 44 11.24 5.20 2.94
CA MET A 44 12.35 5.30 2.00
C MET A 44 13.02 6.67 2.13
N ASP A 45 14.25 6.80 1.66
CA ASP A 45 15.03 8.03 1.79
C ASP A 45 14.84 8.99 0.59
N ILE A 46 13.59 9.10 0.14
CA ILE A 46 13.12 10.00 -0.92
C ILE A 46 11.78 10.65 -0.54
N THR A 47 11.62 11.94 -0.85
CA THR A 47 10.38 12.70 -0.67
C THR A 47 9.45 12.58 -1.89
N VAL A 48 8.15 12.81 -1.68
CA VAL A 48 7.18 12.91 -2.78
C VAL A 48 7.57 13.95 -3.83
N GLU A 49 8.18 15.06 -3.42
CA GLU A 49 8.67 16.12 -4.31
C GLU A 49 9.81 15.61 -5.20
N GLN A 50 10.86 15.03 -4.62
CA GLN A 50 11.98 14.50 -5.39
C GLN A 50 11.56 13.34 -6.30
N TYR A 51 10.64 12.49 -5.84
CA TYR A 51 10.05 11.44 -6.66
C TYR A 51 9.31 11.99 -7.88
N LEU A 52 8.50 13.04 -7.73
CA LEU A 52 7.78 13.66 -8.85
C LEU A 52 8.74 14.35 -9.84
N ILE A 53 9.84 14.94 -9.35
CA ILE A 53 10.92 15.48 -10.19
C ILE A 53 11.60 14.35 -10.99
N ASN A 54 11.92 13.23 -10.34
CA ASN A 54 12.50 12.07 -11.00
C ASN A 54 11.56 11.50 -12.07
N LEU A 55 10.27 11.37 -11.73
CA LEU A 55 9.22 10.89 -12.63
C LEU A 55 9.10 11.78 -13.87
N GLU A 56 9.08 13.11 -13.71
CA GLU A 56 9.02 14.03 -14.84
C GLU A 56 10.24 13.89 -15.75
N GLN A 57 11.45 13.80 -15.18
CA GLN A 57 12.69 13.62 -15.95
C GLN A 57 12.69 12.28 -16.71
N ALA A 58 12.37 11.18 -16.05
CA ALA A 58 12.33 9.84 -16.63
C ALA A 58 11.27 9.67 -17.73
N PHE A 59 10.12 10.35 -17.60
CA PHE A 59 9.06 10.33 -18.60
C PHE A 59 9.39 11.24 -19.79
N LYS A 60 10.02 12.40 -19.55
CA LYS A 60 10.43 13.35 -20.57
C LYS A 60 11.50 12.80 -21.51
N THR A 61 12.45 12.01 -21.02
CA THR A 61 13.45 11.31 -21.87
C THR A 61 12.84 10.20 -22.74
N GLN A 62 11.59 9.82 -22.47
CA GLN A 62 10.84 8.77 -23.20
C GLN A 62 9.62 9.32 -23.94
N ASN A 63 9.43 10.66 -23.97
CA ASN A 63 8.27 11.33 -24.57
C ASN A 63 6.90 10.83 -24.01
N VAL A 64 6.87 10.49 -22.72
CA VAL A 64 5.66 10.01 -22.02
C VAL A 64 4.94 11.18 -21.35
N SER A 65 3.60 11.16 -21.41
CA SER A 65 2.75 12.15 -20.74
C SER A 65 2.83 12.00 -19.21
N THR A 66 3.20 13.09 -18.53
CA THR A 66 3.13 13.23 -17.07
C THR A 66 1.79 13.80 -16.59
N LYS A 67 0.78 13.88 -17.46
CA LYS A 67 -0.50 14.51 -17.16
C LYS A 67 -1.25 13.76 -16.06
N ILE A 68 -1.58 14.49 -15.00
CA ILE A 68 -2.47 14.04 -13.93
C ILE A 68 -3.90 14.47 -14.28
N HIS A 69 -4.82 13.50 -14.41
CA HIS A 69 -6.25 13.75 -14.67
C HIS A 69 -7.06 13.87 -13.37
N ASN A 70 -6.62 13.21 -12.30
CA ASN A 70 -7.22 13.29 -10.98
C ASN A 70 -6.13 13.16 -9.89
N LYS A 71 -6.26 13.93 -8.81
CA LYS A 71 -5.37 13.92 -7.64
C LYS A 71 -6.23 13.87 -6.37
N ASN A 72 -6.06 12.82 -5.58
CA ASN A 72 -6.69 12.66 -4.27
C ASN A 72 -5.61 12.64 -3.17
N ILE A 73 -5.87 13.25 -2.01
CA ILE A 73 -5.03 13.17 -0.82
C ILE A 73 -5.93 12.89 0.38
N VAL A 74 -5.60 11.86 1.15
CA VAL A 74 -6.31 11.46 2.38
C VAL A 74 -5.33 11.48 3.55
N LYS A 75 -5.74 12.04 4.69
CA LYS A 75 -4.97 11.99 5.93
C LYS A 75 -5.09 10.60 6.56
N THR A 76 -3.97 10.02 7.00
CA THR A 76 -3.94 8.70 7.68
C THR A 76 -3.12 8.75 8.96
N ASP A 77 -3.28 7.77 9.83
CA ASP A 77 -2.57 7.68 11.13
C ASP A 77 -1.04 7.60 10.97
N CYS A 78 -0.57 7.18 9.79
CA CYS A 78 0.85 7.09 9.44
C CYS A 78 1.34 8.24 8.53
N GLY A 79 0.56 9.31 8.34
CA GLY A 79 0.90 10.41 7.44
C GLY A 79 -0.22 10.70 6.42
N TYR A 80 0.02 10.40 5.14
CA TYR A 80 -0.92 10.70 4.05
C TYR A 80 -0.91 9.62 2.98
N ASP A 81 -2.08 9.31 2.42
CA ASP A 81 -2.21 8.52 1.20
C ASP A 81 -2.55 9.46 0.03
N LEU A 82 -1.70 9.48 -1.00
CA LEU A 82 -1.81 10.29 -2.22
C LEU A 82 -2.11 9.37 -3.40
N THR A 83 -3.08 9.73 -4.25
CA THR A 83 -3.37 9.01 -5.51
C THR A 83 -3.37 9.97 -6.69
N LEU A 84 -2.67 9.60 -7.76
CA LEU A 84 -2.58 10.31 -9.03
C LEU A 84 -3.08 9.41 -10.16
N VAL A 85 -4.08 9.85 -10.92
CA VAL A 85 -4.56 9.13 -12.12
C VAL A 85 -3.93 9.76 -13.35
N MET A 86 -3.36 8.94 -14.23
CA MET A 86 -2.56 9.33 -15.39
C MET A 86 -3.03 8.62 -16.66
N ASP A 87 -2.47 8.96 -17.83
CA ASP A 87 -2.87 8.36 -19.12
C ASP A 87 -2.69 6.83 -19.21
N PHE A 88 -1.76 6.26 -18.44
CA PHE A 88 -1.41 4.83 -18.48
C PHE A 88 -2.01 3.99 -17.34
N GLY A 89 -2.54 4.61 -16.29
CA GLY A 89 -2.88 3.94 -15.03
C GLY A 89 -2.97 4.91 -13.86
N ALA A 90 -2.69 4.43 -12.65
CA ALA A 90 -2.65 5.24 -11.44
C ALA A 90 -1.39 4.98 -10.60
N ILE A 91 -0.91 6.03 -9.92
CA ILE A 91 0.18 6.00 -8.94
C ILE A 91 -0.45 6.29 -7.57
N ALA A 92 -0.33 5.35 -6.64
CA ALA A 92 -0.68 5.51 -5.23
C ALA A 92 0.58 5.54 -4.37
N LEU A 93 0.65 6.50 -3.45
CA LEU A 93 1.80 6.75 -2.58
C LEU A 93 1.34 6.83 -1.13
N LYS A 94 1.98 6.05 -0.25
CA LYS A 94 1.85 6.19 1.20
C LYS A 94 3.02 7.02 1.69
N LEU A 95 2.72 8.12 2.38
CA LEU A 95 3.68 9.12 2.83
C LEU A 95 3.71 9.19 4.36
N ASP A 96 4.84 9.58 4.94
CA ASP A 96 4.91 10.01 6.35
C ASP A 96 4.55 11.50 6.53
N GLU A 97 4.61 12.01 7.77
CA GLU A 97 4.36 13.43 8.09
C GLU A 97 5.40 14.38 7.50
N GLN A 98 6.59 13.88 7.15
CA GLN A 98 7.66 14.63 6.47
C GLN A 98 7.58 14.48 4.94
N GLN A 99 6.49 13.87 4.43
CA GLN A 99 6.25 13.58 3.02
C GLN A 99 7.31 12.67 2.35
N LYS A 100 8.05 11.87 3.14
CA LYS A 100 8.85 10.76 2.60
C LYS A 100 7.95 9.61 2.17
N ILE A 101 8.34 8.92 1.11
CA ILE A 101 7.59 7.78 0.58
C ILE A 101 7.84 6.56 1.47
N ARG A 102 6.79 5.98 2.04
CA ARG A 102 6.81 4.71 2.78
C ARG A 102 6.52 3.51 1.89
N ALA A 103 5.62 3.69 0.93
CA ALA A 103 5.36 2.72 -0.13
C ALA A 103 4.81 3.41 -1.39
N ILE A 104 5.09 2.83 -2.55
CA ILE A 104 4.42 3.13 -3.82
C ILE A 104 3.62 1.91 -4.28
N SER A 105 2.52 2.14 -4.99
CA SER A 105 1.88 1.16 -5.87
C SER A 105 1.51 1.85 -7.17
N VAL A 106 2.03 1.36 -8.30
CA VAL A 106 1.65 1.84 -9.63
C VAL A 106 0.91 0.72 -10.35
N GLY A 107 -0.30 1.00 -10.84
CA GLY A 107 -1.14 -0.04 -11.42
C GLY A 107 -2.01 0.42 -12.58
N TYR A 108 -2.40 -0.56 -13.40
CA TYR A 108 -3.20 -0.36 -14.60
C TYR A 108 -4.09 -1.58 -14.87
N ILE A 109 -5.27 -1.33 -15.43
CA ILE A 109 -6.19 -2.38 -15.86
C ILE A 109 -5.82 -2.79 -17.29
N LEU A 110 -5.73 -4.09 -17.56
CA LEU A 110 -5.52 -4.61 -18.91
C LEU A 110 -6.77 -4.37 -19.76
N LYS A 111 -6.62 -3.58 -20.83
CA LYS A 111 -7.67 -3.35 -21.84
C LYS A 111 -8.04 -4.65 -22.54
N THR A 112 -9.35 -4.87 -22.72
CA THR A 112 -9.91 -6.08 -23.37
C THR A 112 -10.95 -5.73 -24.42
N ASP A 113 -11.59 -4.57 -24.26
CA ASP A 113 -12.45 -3.83 -25.17
C ASP A 113 -11.64 -3.22 -26.34
N GLY A 114 -11.87 -3.69 -27.57
CA GLY A 114 -11.20 -3.19 -28.78
C GLY A 114 -10.43 -4.25 -29.56
N GLU A 115 -9.63 -3.82 -30.54
CA GLU A 115 -8.86 -4.74 -31.39
C GLU A 115 -7.72 -5.41 -30.60
N LYS A 116 -7.62 -6.74 -30.70
CA LYS A 116 -6.66 -7.55 -29.92
C LYS A 116 -5.21 -7.07 -30.07
N GLY A 117 -4.80 -6.67 -31.27
CA GLY A 117 -3.46 -6.14 -31.52
C GLY A 117 -3.21 -4.79 -30.84
N GLN A 118 -4.16 -3.86 -30.95
CA GLN A 118 -4.04 -2.54 -30.32
C GLN A 118 -4.08 -2.64 -28.78
N ASN A 119 -4.91 -3.53 -28.23
CA ASN A 119 -4.95 -3.77 -26.79
C ASN A 119 -3.68 -4.43 -26.26
N LEU A 120 -3.05 -5.35 -27.00
CA LEU A 120 -1.74 -5.89 -26.64
C LEU A 120 -0.66 -4.78 -26.58
N VAL A 121 -0.62 -3.90 -27.58
CA VAL A 121 0.33 -2.77 -27.62
C VAL A 121 0.08 -1.78 -26.48
N ASN A 122 -1.18 -1.37 -26.26
CA ASN A 122 -1.57 -0.49 -25.16
C ASN A 122 -1.18 -1.07 -23.78
N ASN A 123 -1.45 -2.36 -23.56
CA ASN A 123 -1.18 -3.03 -22.29
C ASN A 123 0.32 -3.21 -22.04
N ALA A 124 1.13 -3.42 -23.09
CA ALA A 124 2.58 -3.44 -22.99
C ALA A 124 3.15 -2.05 -22.65
N ILE A 125 2.68 -1.00 -23.34
CA ILE A 125 3.09 0.40 -23.09
C ILE A 125 2.75 0.81 -21.64
N ASN A 126 1.55 0.51 -21.15
CA ASN A 126 1.15 0.79 -19.77
C ASN A 126 2.03 0.05 -18.75
N GLY A 127 2.47 -1.18 -19.07
CA GLY A 127 3.43 -1.93 -18.25
C GLY A 127 4.79 -1.25 -18.16
N LEU A 128 5.34 -0.82 -19.31
CA LEU A 128 6.62 -0.09 -19.37
C LEU A 128 6.56 1.23 -18.58
N HIS A 129 5.49 2.02 -18.75
CA HIS A 129 5.28 3.25 -17.98
C HIS A 129 5.15 2.99 -16.48
N SER A 130 4.47 1.90 -16.08
CA SER A 130 4.32 1.50 -14.67
C SER A 130 5.65 1.10 -14.04
N ILE A 131 6.48 0.34 -14.76
CA ILE A 131 7.84 0.00 -14.32
C ILE A 131 8.67 1.27 -14.14
N GLN A 132 8.69 2.17 -15.13
CA GLN A 132 9.45 3.42 -15.05
C GLN A 132 8.98 4.32 -13.91
N ALA A 133 7.67 4.40 -13.66
CA ALA A 133 7.11 5.19 -12.58
C ALA A 133 7.49 4.65 -11.20
N VAL A 134 7.75 3.35 -11.05
CA VAL A 134 8.28 2.76 -9.81
C VAL A 134 9.80 2.96 -9.71
N LEU A 135 10.56 2.76 -10.78
CA LEU A 135 12.01 3.01 -10.82
C LEU A 135 12.40 4.47 -10.55
N SER A 136 11.48 5.42 -10.75
CA SER A 136 11.67 6.84 -10.43
C SER A 136 11.91 7.10 -8.92
N LEU A 137 11.77 6.08 -8.06
CA LEU A 137 12.25 6.10 -6.68
C LEU A 137 13.79 6.10 -6.56
N THR A 138 14.52 5.49 -7.50
CA THR A 138 15.98 5.28 -7.40
C THR A 138 16.79 5.78 -8.60
N THR A 139 16.19 5.89 -9.80
CA THR A 139 16.87 6.40 -11.00
C THR A 139 15.94 7.15 -11.96
N THR A 140 16.52 8.03 -12.79
CA THR A 140 15.87 8.67 -13.95
C THR A 140 16.26 8.03 -15.29
N ASP A 141 17.12 7.02 -15.28
CA ASP A 141 17.49 6.20 -16.45
C ASP A 141 16.29 5.42 -16.99
N LYS A 142 16.35 4.97 -18.26
CA LYS A 142 15.26 4.15 -18.82
C LYS A 142 15.27 2.76 -18.20
N LEU A 143 14.09 2.15 -18.06
CA LEU A 143 13.95 0.79 -17.50
C LEU A 143 14.79 -0.29 -18.21
N GLY A 144 15.10 -0.11 -19.51
CA GLY A 144 15.97 -1.03 -20.27
C GLY A 144 17.47 -0.82 -20.04
N GLU A 145 17.86 0.30 -19.41
CA GLU A 145 19.23 0.64 -19.04
C GLU A 145 19.54 0.14 -17.61
N SER A 146 18.55 0.19 -16.71
CA SER A 146 18.60 -0.35 -15.33
C SER A 146 18.46 -1.88 -15.26
N GLU A 147 19.24 -2.53 -14.37
CA GLU A 147 19.05 -3.95 -14.04
C GLU A 147 17.74 -4.23 -13.30
N ALA A 148 17.36 -3.36 -12.36
CA ALA A 148 16.07 -3.45 -11.67
C ALA A 148 14.90 -3.38 -12.67
N GLY A 149 15.01 -2.52 -13.69
CA GLY A 149 14.00 -2.42 -14.75
C GLY A 149 13.88 -3.66 -15.63
N LYS A 150 15.01 -4.31 -15.99
CA LYS A 150 15.02 -5.60 -16.69
C LYS A 150 14.39 -6.71 -15.85
N GLN A 151 14.67 -6.74 -14.55
CA GLN A 151 14.09 -7.71 -13.62
C GLN A 151 12.59 -7.50 -13.43
N LEU A 152 12.14 -6.25 -13.24
CA LEU A 152 10.72 -5.90 -13.14
C LEU A 152 9.96 -6.23 -14.43
N PHE A 153 10.53 -5.96 -15.61
CA PHE A 153 9.94 -6.38 -16.88
C PHE A 153 9.82 -7.89 -17.00
N THR A 154 10.85 -8.64 -16.59
CA THR A 154 10.82 -10.10 -16.57
C THR A 154 9.71 -10.61 -15.64
N ALA A 155 9.68 -10.13 -14.40
CA ALA A 155 8.66 -10.47 -13.40
C ALA A 155 7.23 -10.14 -13.89
N LEU A 156 7.05 -9.00 -14.57
CA LEU A 156 5.78 -8.63 -15.21
C LEU A 156 5.35 -9.66 -16.27
N THR A 157 6.24 -10.08 -17.17
CA THR A 157 5.90 -11.11 -18.16
C THR A 157 5.64 -12.48 -17.52
N GLU A 158 6.30 -12.80 -16.41
CA GLU A 158 6.09 -14.04 -15.65
C GLU A 158 4.71 -14.08 -15.00
N VAL A 159 4.31 -13.06 -14.22
CA VAL A 159 2.99 -13.07 -13.56
C VAL A 159 1.83 -12.98 -14.56
N VAL A 160 2.01 -12.25 -15.67
CA VAL A 160 1.03 -12.20 -16.77
C VAL A 160 0.89 -13.58 -17.43
N LYS A 161 1.98 -14.31 -17.61
CA LYS A 161 1.92 -15.69 -18.12
C LYS A 161 1.26 -16.62 -17.10
N GLU A 162 1.74 -16.63 -15.86
CA GLU A 162 1.31 -17.54 -14.80
C GLU A 162 -0.19 -17.41 -14.51
N SER A 163 -0.68 -16.19 -14.27
CA SER A 163 -2.09 -15.91 -13.99
C SER A 163 -3.02 -16.30 -15.16
N ASN A 164 -2.55 -16.16 -16.41
CA ASN A 164 -3.29 -16.63 -17.58
C ASN A 164 -3.25 -18.15 -17.77
N GLN A 165 -2.30 -18.86 -17.14
CA GLN A 165 -2.24 -20.33 -17.13
C GLN A 165 -3.00 -20.95 -15.95
N THR A 166 -3.02 -20.31 -14.78
CA THR A 166 -3.70 -20.79 -13.56
C THR A 166 -5.13 -20.30 -13.42
N GLY A 167 -5.47 -19.15 -14.00
CA GLY A 167 -6.74 -18.46 -13.76
C GLY A 167 -6.81 -17.72 -12.42
N ALA A 168 -5.70 -17.66 -11.67
CA ALA A 168 -5.62 -17.04 -10.34
C ALA A 168 -4.72 -15.80 -10.32
N THR A 169 -4.74 -15.04 -9.23
CA THR A 169 -3.78 -13.96 -8.98
C THR A 169 -2.36 -14.52 -8.87
N ALA A 170 -1.40 -13.88 -9.53
CA ALA A 170 0.02 -14.25 -9.49
C ALA A 170 0.87 -13.07 -9.00
N GLN A 171 1.94 -13.35 -8.25
CA GLN A 171 2.87 -12.36 -7.70
C GLN A 171 4.33 -12.81 -7.86
N LYS A 172 5.22 -11.87 -8.16
CA LYS A 172 6.67 -12.08 -8.18
C LYS A 172 7.39 -10.91 -7.50
N ASP A 173 8.19 -11.23 -6.48
CA ASP A 173 9.00 -10.27 -5.74
C ASP A 173 10.38 -10.09 -6.39
N VAL A 174 10.87 -8.85 -6.41
CA VAL A 174 12.13 -8.40 -7.01
C VAL A 174 12.82 -7.42 -6.03
N PRO A 175 13.82 -7.86 -5.24
CA PRO A 175 14.60 -6.97 -4.40
C PRO A 175 15.70 -6.27 -5.20
N ALA A 176 15.71 -4.94 -5.24
CA ALA A 176 16.77 -4.14 -5.88
C ALA A 176 16.88 -2.75 -5.22
N ASP A 177 18.09 -2.16 -5.23
CA ASP A 177 18.37 -0.80 -4.73
C ASP A 177 17.92 -0.52 -3.27
N GLY A 178 17.82 -1.55 -2.43
CA GLY A 178 17.29 -1.42 -1.05
C GLY A 178 15.76 -1.32 -0.96
N ILE A 179 15.06 -1.59 -2.07
CA ILE A 179 13.61 -1.60 -2.19
C ILE A 179 13.17 -3.02 -2.56
N LEU A 180 12.21 -3.56 -1.81
CA LEU A 180 11.51 -4.77 -2.18
C LEU A 180 10.35 -4.38 -3.10
N TYR A 181 10.49 -4.67 -4.39
CA TYR A 181 9.41 -4.55 -5.35
C TYR A 181 8.58 -5.85 -5.39
N SER A 182 7.28 -5.73 -5.57
CA SER A 182 6.35 -6.85 -5.78
C SER A 182 5.49 -6.55 -7.01
N VAL A 183 5.64 -7.35 -8.07
CA VAL A 183 4.78 -7.28 -9.26
C VAL A 183 3.63 -8.26 -9.07
N VAL A 184 2.40 -7.78 -9.17
CA VAL A 184 1.16 -8.53 -8.96
C VAL A 184 0.27 -8.40 -10.18
N PHE A 185 -0.38 -9.49 -10.60
CA PHE A 185 -1.48 -9.47 -11.55
C PHE A 185 -2.70 -10.13 -10.90
N GLU A 186 -3.70 -9.30 -10.57
CA GLU A 186 -4.97 -9.70 -9.99
C GLU A 186 -5.94 -10.10 -11.11
N LYS A 187 -6.29 -11.39 -11.14
CA LYS A 187 -6.97 -11.97 -12.31
C LYS A 187 -8.45 -11.57 -12.41
N GLU A 188 -9.11 -11.37 -11.27
CA GLU A 188 -10.54 -11.05 -11.18
C GLU A 188 -10.85 -9.63 -11.68
N THR A 189 -10.05 -8.64 -11.25
CA THR A 189 -10.17 -7.24 -11.70
C THR A 189 -9.42 -6.98 -13.01
N ASN A 190 -8.63 -7.94 -13.48
CA ASN A 190 -7.72 -7.85 -14.62
C ASN A 190 -6.67 -6.71 -14.45
N THR A 191 -6.27 -6.44 -13.21
CA THR A 191 -5.39 -5.32 -12.81
C THR A 191 -3.97 -5.79 -12.55
N ILE A 192 -3.00 -5.09 -13.13
CA ILE A 192 -1.58 -5.26 -12.82
C ILE A 192 -1.15 -4.14 -11.87
N ALA A 193 -0.39 -4.48 -10.83
CA ALA A 193 0.20 -3.53 -9.90
C ALA A 193 1.69 -3.84 -9.67
N ILE A 194 2.51 -2.80 -9.57
CA ILE A 194 3.92 -2.85 -9.18
C ILE A 194 4.04 -2.05 -7.89
N ILE A 195 4.28 -2.76 -6.79
CA ILE A 195 4.36 -2.21 -5.44
C ILE A 195 5.84 -2.07 -5.08
N GLY A 196 6.26 -0.94 -4.53
CA GLY A 196 7.60 -0.74 -3.98
C GLY A 196 7.54 -0.36 -2.51
N ARG A 197 8.30 -1.05 -1.66
CA ARG A 197 8.43 -0.78 -0.22
C ARG A 197 9.89 -0.90 0.20
N LYS A 198 10.31 -0.15 1.22
CA LYS A 198 11.67 -0.27 1.75
C LYS A 198 11.94 -1.74 2.15
N GLN A 199 13.10 -2.27 1.77
CA GLN A 199 13.48 -3.62 2.17
C GLN A 199 13.74 -3.64 3.69
N PRO A 200 13.21 -4.64 4.43
CA PRO A 200 13.47 -4.80 5.87
C PRO A 200 14.88 -5.34 6.16
#